data_AF-K9GEQ8-F1
#
_entry.id   AF-K9GEQ8-F1
#
_cell.length_a   1.000
_cell.length_b   1.000
_cell.length_c   1.000
_cell.angle_alpha   90.00
_cell.angle_beta   90.00
_cell.angle_gamma   90.00
#
_symmetry.space_group_name_H-M   'P 1'
#
loop_
_entity.id
_entity.type
_entity.pdbx_description
1 polymer ?
#
loop_
_entity_poly.entity_id
_entity_poly.type
_entity_poly.pdbx_seq_one_letter_code
_entity_poly.pdbx_strand_id
1 'polypeptide(L)' 'MCMKAICSTCNKVTWWGCGSHISSVLDSIPEGEWCSCTPQVEKDGKKYPPKAARAG' A
#
# COMPACT_ATOMS: atom_id res chain seq x y z
N MET A 1 11.40 -4.59 6.25
CA MET A 1 10.28 -3.90 6.92
C MET A 1 9.50 -3.13 5.86
N CYS A 2 8.16 -3.23 5.82
CA CYS A 2 7.36 -2.33 4.99
C CYS A 2 6.98 -1.09 5.80
N MET A 3 6.77 0.05 5.12
CA MET A 3 6.46 1.33 5.74
C MET A 3 5.30 1.99 5.00
N LYS A 4 4.55 2.83 5.70
CA LYS A 4 3.51 3.66 5.07
C LYS A 4 4.17 4.65 4.10
N ALA A 5 3.56 4.88 2.96
CA ALA A 5 3.99 5.83 1.95
C ALA A 5 2.77 6.52 1.34
N ILE A 6 2.97 7.66 0.70
CA ILE A 6 1.90 8.34 -0.05
C ILE A 6 2.10 8.06 -1.54
N CYS A 7 1.03 7.66 -2.22
CA CYS A 7 1.07 7.46 -3.65
C CYS A 7 1.16 8.81 -4.35
N SER A 8 2.24 9.07 -5.10
CA SER A 8 2.40 10.33 -5.85
C SER A 8 1.37 10.52 -6.97
N THR A 9 0.65 9.47 -7.36
CA THR A 9 -0.36 9.51 -8.43
C THR A 9 -1.74 9.89 -7.92
N CYS A 10 -2.20 9.25 -6.84
CA CYS A 10 -3.55 9.46 -6.30
C CYS A 10 -3.60 10.14 -4.93
N ASN A 11 -2.43 10.44 -4.34
CA ASN A 11 -2.26 11.09 -3.03
C ASN A 11 -2.88 10.33 -1.83
N LYS A 12 -3.24 9.05 -2.03
CA LYS A 12 -3.73 8.16 -0.98
C LYS A 12 -2.62 7.34 -0.36
N VAL A 13 -2.92 6.71 0.77
CA VAL A 13 -1.95 5.90 1.51
C VAL A 13 -1.65 4.61 0.75
N THR A 14 -0.38 4.32 0.59
CA THR A 14 0.11 3.04 0.11
C THR A 14 1.26 2.57 1.02
N TRP A 15 1.96 1.52 0.60
CA TRP A 15 3.10 0.95 1.30
C TRP A 15 4.35 1.01 0.42
N TRP A 16 5.50 0.97 1.08
CA TRP A 16 6.79 0.77 0.46
C TRP A 16 7.56 -0.32 1.21
N GLY A 17 8.46 -1.03 0.52
CA GLY A 17 9.27 -2.11 1.09
C GLY A 17 9.26 -3.38 0.25
N CYS A 18 9.34 -4.53 0.93
CA CYS A 18 9.46 -5.87 0.33
C CYS A 18 8.14 -6.59 0.03
N GLY A 19 7.00 -6.11 0.55
CA GLY A 19 5.68 -6.69 0.28
C GLY A 19 5.23 -7.79 1.24
N SER A 20 6.12 -8.32 2.09
CA SER A 20 5.72 -9.33 3.09
C SER A 20 5.00 -8.76 4.32
N HIS A 21 5.03 -7.44 4.51
CA HIS A 21 4.53 -6.79 5.73
C HIS A 21 3.43 -5.75 5.42
N ILE A 22 2.72 -5.92 4.30
CA ILE A 22 1.73 -4.93 3.83
C ILE A 22 0.55 -4.82 4.80
N SER A 23 0.04 -5.97 5.26
CA SER A 23 -1.03 -6.07 6.26
C SER A 23 -0.69 -5.27 7.51
N SER A 24 0.51 -5.45 8.06
CA SER A 24 0.97 -4.72 9.26
C SER A 24 1.03 -3.21 9.08
N VAL A 25 1.17 -2.71 7.85
CA VAL A 25 1.23 -1.28 7.54
C VAL A 25 -0.16 -0.70 7.26
N LEU A 26 -0.97 -1.43 6.50
CA LEU A 26 -2.23 -0.92 5.95
C LEU A 26 -3.46 -1.34 6.73
N ASP A 27 -3.48 -2.48 7.42
CA ASP A 27 -4.70 -2.96 8.10
C ASP A 27 -5.15 -2.04 9.25
N SER A 28 -4.26 -1.23 9.80
CA SER A 28 -4.59 -0.18 10.77
C SER A 28 -5.21 1.08 10.14
N ILE A 29 -5.29 1.14 8.81
CA ILE A 29 -5.76 2.29 8.03
C ILE A 29 -7.08 1.89 7.36
N PRO A 30 -8.14 2.70 7.42
CA PRO A 30 -9.39 2.42 6.71
C PRO A 30 -9.15 2.24 5.19
N GLU A 31 -9.78 1.24 4.58
CA GLU A 31 -9.59 0.92 3.15
C GLU A 31 -9.93 2.10 2.22
N GLY A 32 -10.82 3.01 2.63
CA GLY A 32 -11.14 4.23 1.88
C GLY A 32 -9.96 5.18 1.67
N GLU A 33 -8.99 5.15 2.59
CA GLU A 33 -7.76 5.95 2.57
C GLU A 33 -6.64 5.26 1.78
N TRP A 34 -6.83 4.00 1.37
CA TRP A 34 -5.83 3.26 0.61
C TRP A 34 -5.80 3.70 -0.85
N CYS A 35 -4.61 3.63 -1.43
CA CYS A 35 -4.39 3.82 -2.84
C CYS A 35 -5.25 2.84 -3.65
N SER A 36 -5.92 3.35 -4.67
CA SER A 36 -6.77 2.56 -5.57
C SER A 36 -6.15 2.38 -6.95
N CYS A 37 -4.86 2.71 -7.11
CA CYS A 37 -4.15 2.51 -8.37
C CYS A 37 -4.02 1.01 -8.69
N THR A 38 -3.90 0.69 -9.98
CA THR A 38 -3.68 -0.67 -10.47
C THR A 38 -2.27 -0.83 -11.03
N PRO A 39 -1.67 -2.04 -10.99
CA PRO A 39 -2.24 -3.29 -10.45
C PRO A 39 -2.15 -3.35 -8.91
N GLN A 40 -3.21 -3.85 -8.28
CA GLN A 40 -3.17 -4.22 -6.87
C GLN A 40 -2.34 -5.49 -6.67
N VAL A 41 -1.79 -5.67 -5.48
CA VAL A 41 -1.07 -6.88 -5.09
C VAL A 41 -1.94 -7.74 -4.20
N GLU A 42 -1.89 -9.05 -4.37
CA GLU A 42 -2.56 -9.99 -3.48
C GLU A 42 -1.57 -10.51 -2.45
N LYS A 43 -1.94 -10.46 -1.17
CA LYS A 43 -1.14 -11.01 -0.07
C LYS A 43 -2.08 -11.68 0.93
N ASP A 44 -1.82 -12.96 1.20
CA ASP A 44 -2.60 -13.78 2.15
C ASP A 44 -4.12 -13.76 1.85
N GLY A 45 -4.49 -13.76 0.56
CA GLY A 45 -5.88 -13.74 0.11
C GLY A 45 -6.58 -12.38 0.16
N LYS A 46 -5.87 -11.30 0.55
CA LYS A 46 -6.38 -9.92 0.54
C LYS A 46 -5.67 -9.08 -0.52
N LYS A 47 -6.43 -8.21 -1.18
CA LYS A 47 -5.89 -7.25 -2.16
C LYS A 47 -5.43 -6.00 -1.45
N TYR A 48 -4.24 -5.54 -1.81
CA TYR A 48 -3.62 -4.32 -1.28
C TYR A 48 -3.20 -3.40 -2.43
N PRO A 49 -3.09 -2.09 -2.19
CA PRO A 49 -2.58 -1.14 -3.16
C PRO A 49 -1.20 -1.51 -3.74
N PRO A 50 -0.84 -1.00 -4.92
CA PRO A 50 0.50 -1.14 -5.48
C PRO A 50 1.52 -0.45 -4.61
N LYS A 51 2.73 -1.02 -4.56
CA LYS A 51 3.90 -0.40 -3.92
C LYS A 51 4.13 1.03 -4.45
N ALA A 52 4.44 1.96 -3.55
CA ALA A 52 4.88 3.31 -3.95
C ALA A 52 6.12 3.24 -4.87
N ALA A 53 6.05 3.92 -6.02
CA ALA A 53 7.16 3.98 -6.97
C ALA A 53 8.39 4.68 -6.38
N ARG A 54 8.18 5.70 -5.53
CA ARG A 54 9.23 6.40 -4.77
C ARG A 54 8.65 6.86 -3.43
N ALA A 55 9.32 6.52 -2.34
CA ALA A 55 9.19 7.31 -1.12
C ALA A 55 9.86 8.65 -1.44
N GLY A 56 9.07 9.68 -1.68
CA GLY A 56 9.58 11.05 -1.73
C GLY A 56 10.05 11.48 -0.35
#